data_AF-F3L1W1-F1
#
_entry.id   AF-F3L1W1-F1
#
_cell.length_a   1.000
_cell.length_b   1.000
_cell.length_c   1.000
_cell.angle_alpha   90.00
_cell.angle_beta   90.00
_cell.angle_gamma   90.00
#
_symmetry.space_group_name_H-M   'P 1'
#
loop_
_entity.id
_entity.type
_entity.pdbx_description
1 polymer ?
#
loop_
_entity_poly.entity_id
_entity_poly.type
_entity_poly.pdbx_seq_one_letter_code
_entity_poly.pdbx_strand_id
1 'polypeptide(L)'
;MTVAAKAKTKTKTKRGDLAREKLKAAAVRVLNQTGFHQMRIKDVTQEAGVATGLFYHYFKNLESLVREVMSEHIERFEATADIERDVSKGAWLERMRSHYRLVVQTYAEEPGVMRCVQQFAADDPAFREHWRSSYNQRMEQLVQAFPRVFPEVEIPADEVRLLVYALGGIGQDFLHEYYVEQNADLRSSEYTQDQIADWLAALFYRGLFASNPARESLSHAQILMDIKRGGL
;
A
#
# COMPACT_ATOMS: atom_id res chain seq x y z
N MET A 1 -8.10 25.40 52.41
CA MET A 1 -6.88 24.96 51.71
C MET A 1 -7.20 23.72 50.90
N THR A 2 -7.42 23.84 49.59
CA THR A 2 -7.16 22.73 48.64
C THR A 2 -6.95 23.33 47.26
N VAL A 3 -5.70 23.38 46.81
CA VAL A 3 -5.33 23.80 45.45
C VAL A 3 -5.51 22.59 44.54
N ALA A 4 -6.45 22.66 43.61
CA ALA A 4 -6.62 21.66 42.56
C ALA A 4 -5.44 21.77 41.57
N ALA A 5 -4.65 20.70 41.47
CA ALA A 5 -3.59 20.57 40.48
C ALA A 5 -4.20 20.42 39.08
N LYS A 6 -4.11 21.47 38.25
CA LYS A 6 -4.41 21.40 36.82
C LYS A 6 -3.40 20.48 36.13
N ALA A 7 -3.89 19.38 35.57
CA ALA A 7 -3.15 18.56 34.62
C ALA A 7 -2.70 19.42 33.43
N LYS A 8 -1.38 19.47 33.18
CA LYS A 8 -0.80 20.18 32.04
C LYS A 8 -1.01 19.35 30.77
N THR A 9 -2.00 19.72 29.97
CA THR A 9 -2.13 19.26 28.59
C THR A 9 -0.90 19.75 27.80
N LYS A 10 -0.02 18.83 27.39
CA LYS A 10 1.18 19.15 26.57
C LYS A 10 0.73 19.72 25.22
N THR A 11 0.90 21.02 25.02
CA THR A 11 0.76 21.69 23.74
C THR A 11 1.79 21.09 22.75
N LYS A 12 1.34 20.35 21.74
CA LYS A 12 2.17 19.88 20.61
C LYS A 12 2.79 21.11 19.95
N THR A 13 4.11 21.24 19.99
CA THR A 13 4.82 22.33 19.32
C THR A 13 5.24 21.86 17.93
N LYS A 14 5.21 22.75 16.91
CA LYS A 14 5.67 22.45 15.54
C LYS A 14 7.06 21.78 15.48
N ARG A 15 7.92 22.08 16.47
CA ARG A 15 9.26 21.50 16.61
C ARG A 15 9.23 20.06 17.13
N GLY A 16 8.27 19.73 17.98
CA GLY A 16 8.04 18.39 18.49
C GLY A 16 7.47 17.45 17.42
N ASP A 17 6.60 17.94 16.54
CA ASP A 17 6.08 17.16 15.42
C ASP A 17 7.22 16.85 14.42
N LEU A 18 8.08 17.81 14.12
CA LEU A 18 9.22 17.60 13.20
C LEU A 18 10.20 16.50 13.67
N ALA A 19 10.46 16.39 14.97
CA ALA A 19 11.36 15.35 15.49
C ALA A 19 10.78 13.93 15.36
N ARG A 20 9.45 13.80 15.56
CA ARG A 20 8.73 12.53 15.38
C ARG A 20 8.76 12.10 13.90
N GLU A 21 8.50 13.04 12.98
CA GLU A 21 8.61 12.80 11.54
C GLU A 21 10.02 12.36 11.12
N LYS A 22 11.06 12.98 11.66
CA LYS A 22 12.45 12.57 11.40
C LYS A 22 12.74 11.13 11.84
N LEU A 23 12.24 10.74 13.01
CA LEU A 23 12.40 9.38 13.52
C LEU A 23 11.67 8.35 12.63
N LYS A 24 10.46 8.65 12.17
CA LYS A 24 9.72 7.77 11.23
C LYS A 24 10.41 7.68 9.88
N ALA A 25 10.83 8.80 9.29
CA ALA A 25 11.55 8.79 8.01
C ALA A 25 12.87 8.02 8.11
N ALA A 26 13.58 8.14 9.24
CA ALA A 26 14.77 7.34 9.52
C ALA A 26 14.43 5.85 9.68
N ALA A 27 13.31 5.52 10.33
CA ALA A 27 12.84 4.15 10.46
C ALA A 27 12.65 3.47 9.10
N VAL A 28 11.98 4.14 8.17
CA VAL A 28 11.77 3.65 6.79
C VAL A 28 13.11 3.38 6.10
N ARG A 29 14.07 4.29 6.19
CA ARG A 29 15.40 4.12 5.58
C ARG A 29 16.18 2.95 6.19
N VAL A 30 16.15 2.79 7.51
CA VAL A 30 16.81 1.66 8.18
C VAL A 30 16.12 0.33 7.83
N LEU A 31 14.78 0.30 7.78
CA LEU A 31 14.02 -0.89 7.36
C LEU A 31 14.37 -1.35 5.95
N ASN A 32 14.55 -0.40 5.01
CA ASN A 32 14.98 -0.70 3.65
C ASN A 32 16.39 -1.31 3.62
N GLN A 33 17.29 -0.89 4.50
CA GLN A 33 18.68 -1.35 4.52
C GLN A 33 18.86 -2.72 5.21
N THR A 34 18.32 -2.88 6.42
CA THR A 34 18.66 -4.03 7.29
C THR A 34 17.45 -4.89 7.65
N GLY A 35 16.23 -4.41 7.41
CA GLY A 35 15.00 -5.06 7.85
C GLY A 35 14.78 -4.94 9.36
N PHE A 36 13.61 -5.34 9.84
CA PHE A 36 13.19 -5.09 11.21
C PHE A 36 14.00 -5.85 12.26
N HIS A 37 14.27 -7.14 12.04
CA HIS A 37 14.96 -7.98 13.03
C HIS A 37 16.37 -7.49 13.39
N GLN A 38 17.05 -6.80 12.47
CA GLN A 38 18.40 -6.28 12.70
C GLN A 38 18.42 -4.80 13.12
N MET A 39 17.27 -4.13 13.06
CA MET A 39 17.08 -2.72 13.38
C MET A 39 17.29 -2.47 14.87
N ARG A 40 18.03 -1.42 15.22
CA ARG A 40 18.23 -0.98 16.60
C ARG A 40 17.81 0.47 16.75
N ILE A 41 17.41 0.86 17.97
CA ILE A 41 17.08 2.26 18.29
C ILE A 41 18.24 3.20 17.93
N LYS A 42 19.49 2.76 18.17
CA LYS A 42 20.68 3.53 17.82
C LYS A 42 20.73 3.86 16.33
N ASP A 43 20.47 2.88 15.46
CA ASP A 43 20.51 3.04 14.00
C ASP A 43 19.51 4.11 13.56
N VAL A 44 18.28 4.03 14.06
CA VAL A 44 17.22 5.04 13.80
C VAL A 44 17.64 6.42 14.28
N THR A 45 18.14 6.53 15.51
CA THR A 45 18.49 7.83 16.09
C THR A 45 19.68 8.47 15.38
N GLN A 46 20.65 7.67 14.94
CA GLN A 46 21.78 8.11 14.14
C GLN A 46 21.32 8.57 12.75
N GLU A 47 20.46 7.79 12.09
CA GLU A 47 19.89 8.12 10.79
C GLU A 47 18.99 9.37 10.83
N ALA A 48 18.28 9.59 11.95
CA ALA A 48 17.47 10.79 12.17
C ALA A 48 18.30 12.02 12.57
N GLY A 49 19.57 11.84 12.94
CA GLY A 49 20.42 12.91 13.47
C GLY A 49 19.95 13.45 14.83
N VAL A 50 19.44 12.57 15.71
CA VAL A 50 18.91 12.94 17.03
C VAL A 50 19.52 12.12 18.16
N ALA A 51 19.47 12.63 19.39
CA ALA A 51 19.92 11.89 20.56
C ALA A 51 18.96 10.74 20.90
N THR A 52 19.49 9.63 21.41
CA THR A 52 18.69 8.45 21.81
C THR A 52 17.63 8.77 22.87
N GLY A 53 17.90 9.69 23.80
CA GLY A 53 16.90 10.15 24.77
C GLY A 53 15.66 10.77 24.11
N LEU A 54 15.81 11.36 22.91
CA LEU A 54 14.67 11.92 22.16
C LEU A 54 13.77 10.83 21.60
N PHE A 55 14.30 9.66 21.23
CA PHE A 55 13.49 8.53 20.79
C PHE A 55 12.47 8.15 21.86
N TYR A 56 12.93 7.94 23.10
CA TYR A 56 12.08 7.53 24.22
C TYR A 56 11.07 8.60 24.65
N HIS A 57 11.21 9.84 24.16
CA HIS A 57 10.18 10.87 24.33
C HIS A 57 8.93 10.58 23.50
N TYR A 58 9.08 9.96 22.33
CA TYR A 58 8.00 9.71 21.36
C TYR A 58 7.58 8.25 21.29
N PHE A 59 8.54 7.32 21.37
CA PHE A 59 8.34 5.90 21.12
C PHE A 59 8.82 5.07 22.30
N LYS A 60 8.05 4.05 22.69
CA LYS A 60 8.41 3.16 23.80
C LYS A 60 9.49 2.16 23.37
N ASN A 61 9.42 1.70 22.13
CA ASN A 61 10.29 0.71 21.52
C ASN A 61 10.22 0.82 19.98
N LEU A 62 11.02 0.04 19.27
CA LEU A 62 11.01 0.01 17.79
C LEU A 62 9.66 -0.43 17.23
N GLU A 63 8.99 -1.41 17.84
CA GLU A 63 7.67 -1.85 17.39
C GLU A 63 6.66 -0.71 17.38
N SER A 64 6.62 0.14 18.42
CA SER A 64 5.71 1.29 18.47
C SER A 64 5.98 2.31 17.36
N LEU A 65 7.25 2.49 16.98
CA LEU A 65 7.64 3.35 15.87
C LEU A 65 7.25 2.74 14.52
N VAL A 66 7.54 1.46 14.33
CA VAL A 66 7.27 0.75 13.06
C VAL A 66 5.77 0.59 12.82
N ARG A 67 4.99 0.31 13.86
CA ARG A 67 3.52 0.27 13.76
C ARG A 67 2.96 1.61 13.30
N GLU A 68 3.50 2.70 13.83
CA GLU A 68 3.05 4.03 13.44
C GLU A 68 3.40 4.35 11.98
N VAL A 69 4.61 3.99 11.53
CA VAL A 69 4.99 4.06 10.11
C VAL A 69 4.00 3.26 9.26
N MET A 70 3.70 2.02 9.64
CA MET A 70 2.76 1.14 8.94
C MET A 70 1.32 1.69 8.91
N SER A 71 0.84 2.27 10.01
CA SER A 71 -0.48 2.91 10.07
C SER A 71 -0.57 4.09 9.11
N GLU A 72 0.49 4.87 8.93
CA GLU A 72 0.49 5.97 7.95
C GLU A 72 0.44 5.47 6.51
N HIS A 73 1.07 4.33 6.21
CA HIS A 73 0.92 3.69 4.91
C HIS A 73 -0.54 3.23 4.69
N ILE A 74 -1.17 2.63 5.70
CA ILE A 74 -2.59 2.25 5.67
C ILE A 74 -3.47 3.48 5.39
N GLU A 75 -3.24 4.60 6.10
CA GLU A 75 -4.01 5.83 5.90
C GLU A 75 -3.88 6.37 4.47
N ARG A 76 -2.68 6.36 3.87
CA ARG A 76 -2.48 6.73 2.45
C ARG A 76 -3.31 5.85 1.52
N PHE A 77 -3.38 4.55 1.83
CA PHE A 77 -4.09 3.55 1.06
C PHE A 77 -5.61 3.64 1.19
N GLU A 78 -6.11 4.12 2.32
CA GLU A 78 -7.54 4.32 2.61
C GLU A 78 -8.07 5.68 2.11
N ALA A 79 -7.18 6.63 1.82
CA ALA A 79 -7.53 7.95 1.28
C ALA A 79 -7.97 7.91 -0.19
N THR A 80 -9.01 7.13 -0.51
CA THR A 80 -9.49 6.90 -1.89
C THR A 80 -9.91 8.18 -2.61
N ALA A 81 -10.44 9.16 -1.87
CA ALA A 81 -10.76 10.47 -2.41
C ALA A 81 -9.52 11.22 -2.94
N ASP A 82 -8.37 11.06 -2.30
CA ASP A 82 -7.11 11.66 -2.75
C ASP A 82 -6.52 10.89 -3.95
N ILE A 83 -6.62 9.56 -3.92
CA ILE A 83 -6.17 8.68 -5.01
C ILE A 83 -6.97 8.94 -6.30
N GLU A 84 -8.28 9.15 -6.18
CA GLU A 84 -9.21 9.32 -7.30
C GLU A 84 -9.56 10.77 -7.60
N ARG A 85 -8.90 11.76 -6.96
CA ARG A 85 -9.25 13.18 -7.04
C ARG A 85 -9.42 13.70 -8.47
N ASP A 86 -8.52 13.26 -9.35
CA ASP A 86 -8.44 13.71 -10.75
C ASP A 86 -9.05 12.68 -11.74
N VAL A 87 -9.78 11.69 -11.23
CA VAL A 87 -10.38 10.60 -12.03
C VAL A 87 -11.84 10.90 -12.34
N SER A 88 -12.17 10.91 -13.63
CA SER A 88 -13.54 11.11 -14.11
C SER A 88 -14.46 9.94 -13.74
N LYS A 89 -15.74 10.23 -13.47
CA LYS A 89 -16.77 9.20 -13.22
C LYS A 89 -16.86 8.25 -14.42
N GLY A 90 -16.82 6.94 -14.17
CA GLY A 90 -16.88 5.90 -15.21
C GLY A 90 -15.55 5.57 -15.88
N ALA A 91 -14.47 6.31 -15.61
CA ALA A 91 -13.13 6.01 -16.12
C ALA A 91 -12.48 4.88 -15.30
N TRP A 92 -13.01 3.67 -15.41
CA TRP A 92 -12.62 2.51 -14.58
C TRP A 92 -11.17 2.11 -14.72
N LEU A 93 -10.60 2.18 -15.93
CA LEU A 93 -9.18 1.90 -16.13
C LEU A 93 -8.30 2.92 -15.40
N GLU A 94 -8.57 4.22 -15.54
CA GLU A 94 -7.80 5.26 -14.85
C GLU A 94 -7.93 5.14 -13.33
N ARG A 95 -9.13 4.80 -12.83
CA ARG A 95 -9.32 4.48 -11.41
C ARG A 95 -8.36 3.36 -10.98
N MET A 96 -8.39 2.22 -11.67
CA MET A 96 -7.50 1.08 -11.35
C MET A 96 -6.03 1.50 -11.43
N ARG A 97 -5.64 2.27 -12.45
CA ARG A 97 -4.28 2.77 -12.62
C ARG A 97 -3.84 3.68 -11.48
N SER A 98 -4.69 4.61 -11.02
CA SER A 98 -4.36 5.47 -9.88
C SER A 98 -4.11 4.68 -8.60
N HIS A 99 -4.93 3.66 -8.32
CA HIS A 99 -4.69 2.76 -7.18
C HIS A 99 -3.40 1.96 -7.35
N TYR A 100 -3.15 1.38 -8.52
CA TYR A 100 -1.91 0.64 -8.77
C TYR A 100 -0.66 1.53 -8.73
N ARG A 101 -0.71 2.78 -9.19
CA ARG A 101 0.41 3.72 -9.06
C ARG A 101 0.84 3.90 -7.62
N LEU A 102 -0.10 4.15 -6.70
CA LEU A 102 0.21 4.29 -5.28
C LEU A 102 0.85 3.02 -4.70
N VAL A 103 0.29 1.85 -5.03
CA VAL A 103 0.79 0.56 -4.53
C VAL A 103 2.19 0.29 -5.10
N VAL A 104 2.39 0.42 -6.41
CA VAL A 104 3.69 0.21 -7.07
C VAL A 104 4.74 1.16 -6.51
N GLN A 105 4.40 2.44 -6.35
CA GLN A 105 5.31 3.43 -5.77
C GLN A 105 5.72 3.05 -4.34
N THR A 106 4.77 2.63 -3.51
CA THR A 106 5.04 2.20 -2.12
C THR A 106 5.98 0.99 -2.10
N TYR A 107 5.76 -0.02 -2.94
CA TYR A 107 6.66 -1.18 -3.02
C TYR A 107 8.05 -0.80 -3.55
N ALA A 108 8.13 0.13 -4.50
CA ALA A 108 9.39 0.56 -5.10
C ALA A 108 10.25 1.40 -4.15
N GLU A 109 9.64 2.32 -3.41
CA GLU A 109 10.34 3.24 -2.52
C GLU A 109 10.58 2.64 -1.13
N GLU A 110 9.69 1.77 -0.67
CA GLU A 110 9.62 1.29 0.72
C GLU A 110 9.56 -0.25 0.82
N PRO A 111 10.37 -1.03 0.05
CA PRO A 111 10.29 -2.50 0.04
C PRO A 111 10.61 -3.12 1.41
N GLY A 112 11.46 -2.46 2.21
CA GLY A 112 11.77 -2.91 3.57
C GLY A 112 10.57 -2.81 4.51
N VAL A 113 9.68 -1.83 4.31
CA VAL A 113 8.42 -1.71 5.03
C VAL A 113 7.48 -2.83 4.61
N MET A 114 7.33 -3.08 3.31
CA MET A 114 6.45 -4.14 2.80
C MET A 114 6.88 -5.54 3.26
N ARG A 115 8.18 -5.82 3.29
CA ARG A 115 8.75 -7.04 3.89
C ARG A 115 8.41 -7.17 5.38
N CYS A 116 8.53 -6.05 6.11
CA CYS A 116 8.28 -6.00 7.55
C CYS A 116 6.81 -6.29 7.88
N VAL A 117 5.87 -5.81 7.05
CA VAL A 117 4.44 -6.09 7.21
C VAL A 117 4.16 -7.58 7.27
N GLN A 118 4.74 -8.38 6.36
CA GLN A 118 4.50 -9.82 6.33
C GLN A 118 5.03 -10.52 7.59
N GLN A 119 6.20 -10.10 8.07
CA GLN A 119 6.83 -10.61 9.30
C GLN A 119 5.97 -10.28 10.53
N PHE A 120 5.57 -9.02 10.70
CA PHE A 120 4.71 -8.60 11.83
C PHE A 120 3.33 -9.23 11.79
N ALA A 121 2.74 -9.38 10.60
CA ALA A 121 1.46 -10.03 10.45
C ALA A 121 1.52 -11.48 10.92
N ALA A 122 2.65 -12.19 10.79
CA ALA A 122 2.80 -13.54 11.30
C ALA A 122 2.71 -13.60 12.83
N ASP A 123 3.36 -12.66 13.53
CA ASP A 123 3.54 -12.69 14.98
C ASP A 123 2.46 -11.92 15.78
N ASP A 124 1.76 -10.98 15.15
CA ASP A 124 0.71 -10.17 15.79
C ASP A 124 -0.62 -10.22 15.02
N PRO A 125 -1.63 -10.95 15.55
CA PRO A 125 -2.96 -11.03 14.95
C PRO A 125 -3.69 -9.68 14.84
N ALA A 126 -3.53 -8.77 15.81
CA ALA A 126 -4.19 -7.47 15.79
C ALA A 126 -3.58 -6.57 14.70
N PHE A 127 -2.27 -6.61 14.55
CA PHE A 127 -1.59 -5.94 13.44
C PHE A 127 -2.00 -6.54 12.09
N ARG A 128 -2.03 -7.87 11.98
CA ARG A 128 -2.48 -8.58 10.78
C ARG A 128 -3.88 -8.13 10.38
N GLU A 129 -4.80 -8.06 11.33
CA GLU A 129 -6.17 -7.63 11.07
C GLU A 129 -6.22 -6.18 10.60
N HIS A 130 -5.50 -5.28 11.27
CA HIS A 130 -5.46 -3.86 10.88
C HIS A 130 -4.85 -3.64 9.48
N TRP A 131 -3.77 -4.35 9.14
CA TRP A 131 -3.20 -4.26 7.80
C TRP A 131 -4.13 -4.87 6.75
N ARG A 132 -4.71 -6.04 7.03
CA ARG A 132 -5.66 -6.68 6.12
C ARG A 132 -6.92 -5.86 5.95
N SER A 133 -7.41 -5.18 6.98
CA SER A 133 -8.65 -4.38 6.90
C SER A 133 -8.53 -3.27 5.87
N SER A 134 -7.37 -2.65 5.70
CA SER A 134 -7.13 -1.63 4.67
C SER A 134 -7.30 -2.18 3.25
N TYR A 135 -6.62 -3.29 2.95
CA TYR A 135 -6.77 -3.99 1.66
C TYR A 135 -8.22 -4.45 1.45
N ASN A 136 -8.79 -5.08 2.48
CA ASN A 136 -10.15 -5.63 2.45
C ASN A 136 -11.18 -4.52 2.22
N GLN A 137 -11.03 -3.35 2.84
CA GLN A 137 -11.94 -2.22 2.68
C GLN A 137 -11.96 -1.73 1.23
N ARG A 138 -10.79 -1.63 0.58
CA ARG A 138 -10.71 -1.26 -0.83
C ARG A 138 -11.37 -2.30 -1.75
N MET A 139 -11.12 -3.59 -1.49
CA MET A 139 -11.78 -4.66 -2.26
C MET A 139 -13.29 -4.64 -2.02
N GLU A 140 -13.74 -4.42 -0.79
CA GLU A 140 -15.16 -4.33 -0.44
C GLU A 140 -15.85 -3.15 -1.11
N GLN A 141 -15.18 -2.00 -1.29
CA GLN A 141 -15.72 -0.89 -2.07
C GLN A 141 -15.99 -1.29 -3.54
N LEU A 142 -15.12 -2.10 -4.14
CA LEU A 142 -15.36 -2.63 -5.49
C LEU A 142 -16.51 -3.64 -5.50
N VAL A 143 -16.60 -4.51 -4.49
CA VAL A 143 -17.71 -5.46 -4.32
C VAL A 143 -19.04 -4.70 -4.20
N GLN A 144 -19.10 -3.67 -3.37
CA GLN A 144 -20.29 -2.83 -3.18
C GLN A 144 -20.65 -2.02 -4.44
N ALA A 145 -19.64 -1.62 -5.22
CA ALA A 145 -19.88 -0.94 -6.49
C ALA A 145 -20.39 -1.89 -7.58
N PHE A 146 -20.12 -3.20 -7.47
CA PHE A 146 -20.36 -4.19 -8.54
C PHE A 146 -21.78 -4.13 -9.12
N PRO A 147 -22.89 -4.13 -8.34
CA PRO A 147 -24.24 -4.08 -8.89
C PRO A 147 -24.54 -2.78 -9.67
N ARG A 148 -23.84 -1.69 -9.34
CA ARG A 148 -23.96 -0.42 -10.06
C ARG A 148 -23.17 -0.46 -11.37
N VAL A 149 -22.04 -1.17 -11.41
CA VAL A 149 -21.20 -1.31 -12.61
C VAL A 149 -21.80 -2.29 -13.60
N PHE A 150 -22.38 -3.38 -13.08
CA PHE A 150 -22.93 -4.49 -13.85
C PHE A 150 -24.41 -4.72 -13.45
N PRO A 151 -25.32 -3.79 -13.75
CA PRO A 151 -26.72 -3.87 -13.31
C PRO A 151 -27.49 -5.04 -13.91
N GLU A 152 -27.00 -5.62 -15.00
CA GLU A 152 -27.63 -6.75 -15.71
C GLU A 152 -27.11 -8.12 -15.21
N VAL A 153 -26.13 -8.15 -14.32
CA VAL A 153 -25.50 -9.38 -13.84
C VAL A 153 -26.00 -9.72 -12.44
N GLU A 154 -26.73 -10.83 -12.32
CA GLU A 154 -27.09 -11.41 -11.03
C GLU A 154 -26.00 -12.40 -10.58
N ILE A 155 -25.27 -12.01 -9.54
CA ILE A 155 -24.19 -12.83 -8.95
C ILE A 155 -24.21 -12.67 -7.42
N PRO A 156 -24.05 -13.76 -6.64
CA PRO A 156 -23.93 -13.68 -5.19
C PRO A 156 -22.75 -12.81 -4.74
N ALA A 157 -22.92 -12.07 -3.63
CA ALA A 157 -21.91 -11.12 -3.15
C ALA A 157 -20.59 -11.80 -2.72
N ASP A 158 -20.65 -13.05 -2.27
CA ASP A 158 -19.48 -13.88 -1.95
C ASP A 158 -18.70 -14.30 -3.20
N GLU A 159 -19.38 -14.58 -4.32
CA GLU A 159 -18.72 -14.83 -5.61
C GLU A 159 -18.07 -13.56 -6.19
N VAL A 160 -18.73 -12.41 -6.08
CA VAL A 160 -18.12 -11.11 -6.42
C VAL A 160 -16.88 -10.87 -5.58
N ARG A 161 -16.95 -11.16 -4.27
CA ARG A 161 -15.81 -11.04 -3.37
C ARG A 161 -14.68 -11.97 -3.77
N LEU A 162 -14.97 -13.23 -4.12
CA LEU A 162 -13.98 -14.17 -4.64
C LEU A 162 -13.28 -13.61 -5.88
N LEU A 163 -14.03 -13.11 -6.87
CA LEU A 163 -13.49 -12.52 -8.09
C LEU A 163 -12.57 -11.32 -7.79
N VAL A 164 -13.06 -10.34 -7.03
CA VAL A 164 -12.33 -9.09 -6.75
C VAL A 164 -11.05 -9.37 -5.97
N TYR A 165 -11.10 -10.24 -4.96
CA TYR A 165 -9.92 -10.60 -4.17
C TYR A 165 -8.91 -11.42 -4.99
N ALA A 166 -9.36 -12.33 -5.85
CA ALA A 166 -8.47 -13.09 -6.72
C ALA A 166 -7.70 -12.16 -7.68
N LEU A 167 -8.40 -11.22 -8.32
CA LEU A 167 -7.77 -10.23 -9.21
C LEU A 167 -6.79 -9.32 -8.46
N GLY A 168 -7.18 -8.87 -7.26
CA GLY A 168 -6.31 -8.03 -6.42
C GLY A 168 -5.06 -8.77 -5.94
N GLY A 169 -5.18 -10.07 -5.68
CA GLY A 169 -4.09 -10.93 -5.20
C GLY A 169 -2.95 -11.07 -6.20
N ILE A 170 -3.25 -11.22 -7.50
CA ILE A 170 -2.25 -11.34 -8.57
C ILE A 170 -1.26 -10.15 -8.55
N GLY A 171 -1.80 -8.93 -8.42
CA GLY A 171 -0.95 -7.73 -8.36
C GLY A 171 -0.11 -7.64 -7.09
N GLN A 172 -0.66 -8.03 -5.93
CA GLN A 172 0.10 -8.00 -4.67
C GLN A 172 1.28 -8.98 -4.71
N ASP A 173 1.04 -10.21 -5.16
CA ASP A 173 2.07 -11.25 -5.23
C ASP A 173 3.19 -10.88 -6.21
N PHE A 174 2.82 -10.38 -7.40
CA PHE A 174 3.79 -9.88 -8.38
C PHE A 174 4.68 -8.76 -7.79
N LEU A 175 4.10 -7.78 -7.11
CA LEU A 175 4.86 -6.66 -6.55
C LEU A 175 5.78 -7.10 -5.41
N HIS A 176 5.35 -8.07 -4.61
CA HIS A 176 6.19 -8.69 -3.61
C HIS A 176 7.41 -9.36 -4.25
N GLU A 177 7.19 -10.21 -5.25
CA GLU A 177 8.27 -10.92 -5.94
C GLU A 177 9.24 -9.95 -6.65
N TYR A 178 8.72 -8.88 -7.27
CA TYR A 178 9.51 -7.91 -8.02
C TYR A 178 10.32 -6.95 -7.13
N TYR A 179 9.73 -6.43 -6.04
CA TYR A 179 10.37 -5.40 -5.22
C TYR A 179 10.95 -5.91 -3.89
N VAL A 180 10.32 -6.90 -3.26
CA VAL A 180 10.74 -7.42 -1.96
C VAL A 180 11.75 -8.56 -2.14
N GLU A 181 11.39 -9.59 -2.89
CA GLU A 181 12.27 -10.75 -3.14
C GLU A 181 13.33 -10.46 -4.20
N GLN A 182 13.14 -9.39 -5.00
CA GLN A 182 14.03 -8.97 -6.06
C GLN A 182 14.37 -10.11 -7.04
N ASN A 183 13.36 -10.87 -7.43
CA ASN A 183 13.51 -12.01 -8.33
C ASN A 183 14.28 -11.63 -9.60
N ALA A 184 15.42 -12.31 -9.83
CA ALA A 184 16.35 -11.98 -10.89
C ALA A 184 15.75 -12.19 -12.30
N ASP A 185 14.87 -13.19 -12.47
CA ASP A 185 14.24 -13.48 -13.75
C ASP A 185 13.24 -12.38 -14.11
N LEU A 186 12.43 -11.94 -13.14
CA LEU A 186 11.46 -10.86 -13.34
C LEU A 186 12.13 -9.50 -13.55
N ARG A 187 13.26 -9.26 -12.88
CA ARG A 187 14.02 -8.00 -12.94
C ARG A 187 15.08 -7.97 -14.03
N SER A 188 15.19 -9.03 -14.84
CA SER A 188 16.07 -9.06 -16.01
C SER A 188 15.75 -7.94 -17.02
N SER A 189 14.50 -7.49 -17.04
CA SER A 189 14.02 -6.32 -17.77
C SER A 189 13.64 -5.22 -16.78
N GLU A 190 14.26 -4.05 -16.89
CA GLU A 190 13.96 -2.92 -16.01
C GLU A 190 12.64 -2.24 -16.43
N TYR A 191 11.53 -2.64 -15.80
CA TYR A 191 10.24 -1.97 -15.96
C TYR A 191 10.13 -0.74 -15.05
N THR A 192 9.63 0.35 -15.59
CA THR A 192 9.28 1.53 -14.81
C THR A 192 8.05 1.27 -13.94
N GLN A 193 7.88 2.07 -12.88
CA GLN A 193 6.70 2.00 -12.02
C GLN A 193 5.41 2.22 -12.81
N ASP A 194 5.40 3.17 -13.75
CA ASP A 194 4.23 3.42 -14.61
C ASP A 194 3.93 2.25 -15.56
N GLN A 195 4.96 1.58 -16.10
CA GLN A 195 4.76 0.37 -16.91
C GLN A 195 4.07 -0.72 -16.10
N ILE A 196 4.56 -1.00 -14.89
CA ILE A 196 3.99 -2.01 -14.01
C ILE A 196 2.54 -1.63 -13.64
N ALA A 197 2.29 -0.38 -13.25
CA ALA A 197 0.96 0.09 -12.88
C ALA A 197 -0.04 -0.03 -14.04
N ASP A 198 0.37 0.31 -15.27
CA ASP A 198 -0.47 0.20 -16.46
C ASP A 198 -0.80 -1.27 -16.79
N TRP A 199 0.19 -2.17 -16.66
CA TRP A 199 -0.02 -3.61 -16.86
C TRP A 199 -0.98 -4.22 -15.85
N LEU A 200 -0.78 -3.95 -14.55
CA LEU A 200 -1.65 -4.48 -13.50
C LEU A 200 -3.07 -3.92 -13.61
N ALA A 201 -3.23 -2.64 -13.92
CA ALA A 201 -4.54 -2.04 -14.16
C ALA A 201 -5.26 -2.67 -15.35
N ALA A 202 -4.56 -2.90 -16.46
CA ALA A 202 -5.13 -3.56 -17.64
C ALA A 202 -5.54 -5.01 -17.36
N LEU A 203 -4.74 -5.78 -16.62
CA LEU A 203 -5.06 -7.15 -16.22
C LEU A 203 -6.29 -7.20 -15.32
N PHE A 204 -6.35 -6.33 -14.30
CA PHE A 204 -7.50 -6.24 -13.41
C PHE A 204 -8.76 -5.82 -14.19
N TYR A 205 -8.65 -4.83 -15.08
CA TYR A 205 -9.75 -4.39 -15.93
C TYR A 205 -10.31 -5.55 -16.76
N ARG A 206 -9.43 -6.29 -17.45
CA ARG A 206 -9.84 -7.43 -18.29
C ARG A 206 -10.51 -8.52 -17.47
N GLY A 207 -9.99 -8.82 -16.29
CA GLY A 207 -10.59 -9.79 -15.39
C GLY A 207 -11.97 -9.38 -14.88
N LEU A 208 -12.14 -8.09 -14.55
CA LEU A 208 -13.40 -7.59 -14.00
C LEU A 208 -14.47 -7.38 -15.08
N PHE A 209 -14.11 -6.81 -16.23
CA PHE A 209 -15.05 -6.46 -17.31
C PHE A 209 -15.17 -7.53 -18.40
N ALA A 210 -14.43 -8.63 -18.31
CA ALA A 210 -14.33 -9.68 -19.34
C ALA A 210 -14.06 -9.12 -20.75
N SER A 211 -13.44 -7.95 -20.84
CA SER A 211 -13.23 -7.20 -22.08
C SER A 211 -11.96 -6.38 -22.02
N ASN A 212 -11.48 -5.99 -23.20
CA ASN A 212 -10.28 -5.18 -23.32
C ASN A 212 -10.61 -3.69 -23.11
N PRO A 213 -9.80 -2.93 -22.35
CA PRO A 213 -9.89 -1.48 -22.37
C PRO A 213 -9.55 -0.94 -23.77
N ALA A 214 -9.93 0.31 -24.04
CA ALA A 214 -9.60 0.98 -25.29
C ALA A 214 -8.07 1.05 -25.49
N ARG A 215 -7.56 0.70 -26.69
CA ARG A 215 -6.10 0.57 -26.91
C ARG A 215 -5.36 1.88 -26.66
N GLU A 216 -5.96 2.99 -27.08
CA GLU A 216 -5.47 4.35 -26.93
C GLU A 216 -5.42 4.81 -25.46
N SER A 217 -6.14 4.13 -24.56
CA SER A 217 -6.08 4.42 -23.13
C SER A 217 -4.89 3.76 -22.44
N LEU A 218 -4.19 2.81 -23.09
CA LEU A 218 -3.01 2.13 -22.55
C LEU A 218 -1.72 2.75 -23.08
N SER A 219 -0.73 2.95 -22.21
CA SER A 219 0.57 3.53 -22.57
C SER A 219 1.65 2.46 -22.75
N HIS A 220 1.56 1.36 -22.00
CA HIS A 220 2.61 0.35 -21.89
C HIS A 220 2.08 -1.08 -22.03
N ALA A 221 0.79 -1.30 -21.84
CA ALA A 221 0.18 -2.64 -21.78
C ALA A 221 -0.61 -3.04 -23.05
N GLN A 222 -0.41 -2.34 -24.17
CA GLN A 222 -1.19 -2.54 -25.41
C GLN A 222 -1.08 -3.97 -25.96
N ILE A 223 0.07 -4.63 -25.78
CA ILE A 223 0.29 -6.02 -26.21
C ILE A 223 -0.69 -7.00 -25.55
N LEU A 224 -1.17 -6.71 -24.33
CA LEU A 224 -2.15 -7.56 -23.64
C LEU A 224 -3.45 -7.72 -24.44
N MET A 225 -3.78 -6.75 -25.29
CA MET A 225 -4.98 -6.79 -26.13
C MET A 225 -4.87 -7.82 -27.25
N ASP A 226 -3.64 -8.16 -27.63
CA ASP A 226 -3.31 -9.08 -28.71
C ASP A 226 -3.08 -10.51 -28.19
N ILE A 227 -2.95 -10.69 -26.87
CA ILE A 227 -2.88 -12.01 -26.21
C ILE A 227 -4.26 -12.67 -26.24
N LYS A 228 -4.50 -13.42 -27.31
CA LYS A 228 -5.66 -14.29 -27.51
C LYS A 228 -5.22 -15.62 -28.09
N ARG A 229 -5.89 -16.71 -27.70
CA ARG A 229 -5.68 -18.01 -28.34
C ARG A 229 -6.23 -17.91 -29.78
N GLY A 230 -5.40 -18.18 -30.78
CA GLY A 230 -5.86 -18.25 -32.16
C GLY A 230 -6.79 -19.45 -32.35
N GLY A 231 -7.97 -19.20 -32.92
CA GLY A 231 -8.94 -20.23 -33.31
C GLY A 231 -9.58 -20.99 -32.15
N LEU A 232 -10.77 -20.54 -31.73
CA LEU A 232 -11.83 -21.39 -31.16
C LEU A 232 -13.13 -21.03 -31.88
#